data_AF-A0A2E5ZNI3-F1
#
_entry.id   AF-A0A2E5ZNI3-F1
#
_cell.length_a   1.000
_cell.length_b   1.000
_cell.length_c   1.000
_cell.angle_alpha   90.00
_cell.angle_beta   90.00
_cell.angle_gamma   90.00
#
_symmetry.space_group_name_H-M   'P 1'
#
loop_
_entity.id
_entity.type
_entity.pdbx_description
1 polymer ?
#
loop_
_entity_poly.entity_id
_entity_poly.type
_entity_poly.pdbx_seq_one_letter_code
_entity_poly.pdbx_strand_id
1 'polypeptide(L)'
;MSKLIPGQALIYERANGVVFARYRDPPHNMIERWVVGGEPKAVAEAMGVIDYDEWKDIMMASEKSYTLRKLIEKLRNTYYMIGLKK
;
A
#
# COMPACT_ATOMS: atom_id res chain seq x y z
N MET A 1 -12.69 -1.02 -5.58
CA MET A 1 -13.21 -1.64 -4.34
C MET A 1 -14.00 -2.89 -4.73
N SER A 2 -13.45 -4.07 -4.47
CA SER A 2 -14.19 -5.32 -4.63
C SER A 2 -15.45 -5.26 -3.77
N LYS A 3 -16.60 -5.56 -4.36
CA LYS A 3 -17.87 -5.55 -3.65
C LYS A 3 -17.83 -6.64 -2.57
N LEU A 4 -18.00 -6.24 -1.31
CA LEU A 4 -18.17 -7.18 -0.20
C LEU A 4 -19.39 -8.08 -0.48
N ILE A 5 -19.33 -9.34 -0.04
CA ILE A 5 -20.44 -10.29 -0.19
C ILE A 5 -21.49 -9.97 0.89
N PRO A 6 -22.72 -9.55 0.52
CA PRO A 6 -23.75 -9.20 1.50
C PRO A 6 -24.12 -10.37 2.42
N GLY A 7 -24.42 -10.06 3.68
CA GLY A 7 -24.86 -11.04 4.68
C GLY A 7 -23.77 -11.96 5.23
N GLN A 8 -22.51 -11.81 4.82
CA GLN A 8 -21.39 -12.60 5.33
C GLN A 8 -20.72 -11.92 6.52
N ALA A 9 -20.42 -12.69 7.57
CA ALA A 9 -19.72 -12.18 8.74
C ALA A 9 -18.21 -12.03 8.48
N LEU A 10 -17.64 -10.93 8.98
CA LEU A 10 -16.21 -10.64 8.91
C LEU A 10 -15.56 -10.77 10.29
N ILE A 11 -14.31 -11.21 10.31
CA ILE A 11 -13.40 -11.08 11.45
C ILE A 11 -12.45 -9.93 11.14
N TYR A 12 -12.32 -9.00 12.10
CA TYR A 12 -11.30 -7.97 12.09
C TYR A 12 -10.13 -8.39 12.99
N GLU A 13 -8.94 -8.44 12.41
CA GLU A 13 -7.71 -8.84 13.09
C GLU A 13 -6.74 -7.66 13.08
N ARG A 14 -6.14 -7.34 14.24
CA ARG A 14 -5.06 -6.35 14.32
C ARG A 14 -3.73 -7.08 14.48
N ALA A 15 -2.80 -6.83 13.56
CA ALA A 15 -1.46 -7.39 13.60
C ALA A 15 -0.46 -6.37 13.06
N ASN A 16 0.64 -6.13 13.78
CA ASN A 16 1.75 -5.27 13.35
C ASN A 16 1.30 -3.87 12.88
N GLY A 17 0.39 -3.22 13.61
CA GLY A 17 -0.13 -1.89 13.24
C GLY A 17 -1.16 -1.89 12.11
N VAL A 18 -1.41 -3.03 11.47
CA VAL A 18 -2.39 -3.18 10.37
C VAL A 18 -3.66 -3.86 10.87
N VAL A 19 -4.81 -3.37 10.42
CA VAL A 19 -6.12 -3.99 10.61
C VAL A 19 -6.46 -4.72 9.32
N PHE A 20 -6.60 -6.03 9.43
CA PHE A 20 -7.07 -6.90 8.35
C PHE A 20 -8.53 -7.27 8.58
N ALA A 21 -9.25 -7.50 7.49
CA ALA A 21 -10.54 -8.17 7.50
C ALA A 21 -10.44 -9.48 6.72
N ARG A 22 -11.20 -10.49 7.16
CA ARG A 22 -11.42 -11.74 6.43
C ARG A 22 -12.83 -12.26 6.68
N TYR A 23 -13.35 -13.06 5.76
CA TYR A 23 -14.61 -13.76 6.00
C TYR A 23 -14.43 -14.80 7.11
N ARG A 24 -15.45 -14.91 7.98
CA ARG A 24 -15.43 -15.83 9.11
C ARG A 24 -15.74 -17.26 8.68
N ASP A 25 -16.78 -17.42 7.88
CA ASP A 25 -17.46 -18.70 7.64
C ASP A 25 -17.10 -19.28 6.25
N PRO A 26 -16.99 -20.61 6.10
CA PRO A 26 -16.84 -21.27 4.80
C PRO A 26 -18.03 -21.01 3.86
N PRO A 27 -17.83 -20.99 2.53
CA PRO A 27 -16.56 -21.19 1.83
C PRO A 27 -15.70 -19.92 1.74
N HIS A 28 -16.24 -18.76 2.11
CA HIS A 28 -15.60 -17.46 1.85
C HIS A 28 -14.38 -17.20 2.72
N ASN A 29 -14.24 -17.87 3.86
CA ASN A 29 -13.06 -17.80 4.73
C ASN A 29 -11.75 -18.29 4.09
N MET A 30 -11.82 -18.91 2.90
CA MET A 30 -10.66 -19.28 2.08
C MET A 30 -10.08 -18.09 1.29
N ILE A 31 -10.82 -17.00 1.17
CA ILE A 31 -10.32 -15.76 0.59
C ILE A 31 -9.30 -15.14 1.56
N GLU A 32 -8.13 -14.79 1.05
CA GLU A 32 -7.09 -14.15 1.86
C GLU A 32 -7.60 -12.88 2.53
N ARG A 33 -7.10 -12.62 3.74
CA ARG A 33 -7.40 -11.39 4.49
C ARG A 33 -6.90 -10.18 3.71
N TRP A 34 -7.63 -9.07 3.79
CA TRP A 34 -7.25 -7.81 3.15
C TRP A 34 -7.12 -6.68 4.16
N VAL A 35 -6.30 -5.68 3.84
CA VAL A 35 -6.10 -4.50 4.67
C VAL A 35 -7.37 -3.64 4.64
N VAL A 36 -7.87 -3.26 5.82
CA VAL A 36 -9.01 -2.33 5.97
C VAL A 36 -8.65 -1.03 6.68
N GLY A 37 -7.45 -0.96 7.26
CA GLY A 37 -6.94 0.25 7.92
C GLY A 37 -5.76 -0.08 8.82
N GLY A 38 -5.37 0.86 9.67
CA GLY A 38 -4.22 0.71 10.56
C GLY A 38 -3.44 2.01 10.70
N GLU A 39 -2.25 1.89 11.26
CA GLU A 39 -1.26 2.96 11.28
C GLU A 39 -0.77 3.22 9.84
N PRO A 40 -0.69 4.49 9.39
CA PRO A 40 -0.39 4.83 8.00
C PRO A 40 0.85 4.16 7.41
N LYS A 41 1.96 4.13 8.14
CA LYS A 41 3.21 3.54 7.67
C LYS A 41 3.10 2.02 7.56
N ALA A 42 2.61 1.36 8.60
CA ALA A 42 2.40 -0.09 8.60
C ALA A 42 1.44 -0.54 7.48
N VAL A 43 0.41 0.26 7.19
CA VAL A 43 -0.52 0.00 6.07
C VAL A 43 0.16 0.16 4.72
N ALA A 44 0.95 1.22 4.53
CA ALA A 44 1.71 1.45 3.30
C ALA A 44 2.68 0.28 3.03
N GLU A 45 3.46 -0.12 4.03
CA GLU A 45 4.37 -1.26 3.98
C GLU A 45 3.62 -2.56 3.62
N ALA A 46 2.47 -2.83 4.25
CA ALA A 46 1.65 -4.00 3.95
C ALA A 46 1.03 -3.98 2.53
N MET A 47 0.86 -2.79 1.95
CA MET A 47 0.42 -2.60 0.56
C MET A 47 1.59 -2.58 -0.44
N GLY A 48 2.83 -2.66 0.03
CA GLY A 48 4.03 -2.60 -0.82
C GLY A 48 4.28 -1.22 -1.41
N VAL A 49 3.81 -0.16 -0.76
CA VAL A 49 4.05 1.24 -1.16
C VAL A 49 4.78 1.98 -0.06
N ILE A 50 5.57 2.98 -0.43
CA ILE A 50 6.15 3.91 0.53
C ILE A 50 5.07 4.82 1.09
N ASP A 51 5.15 5.11 2.39
CA ASP A 51 4.25 6.08 3.00
C ASP A 51 4.63 7.52 2.60
N TYR A 52 3.74 8.47 2.89
CA TYR A 52 3.94 9.85 2.48
C TYR A 52 5.12 10.53 3.17
N ASP A 53 5.34 10.24 4.45
CA ASP A 53 6.44 10.85 5.21
C ASP A 53 7.78 10.30 4.73
N GLU A 54 7.88 8.99 4.49
CA GLU A 54 9.08 8.40 3.88
C GLU A 54 9.33 8.97 2.47
N TRP A 55 8.30 9.08 1.64
CA TRP A 55 8.42 9.70 0.32
C TRP A 55 8.94 11.15 0.41
N LYS A 56 8.39 11.94 1.34
CA LYS A 56 8.80 13.33 1.56
C LYS A 56 10.26 13.41 2.01
N ASP A 57 10.69 12.54 2.91
CA ASP A 57 12.07 12.48 3.38
C ASP A 57 13.04 12.13 2.25
N ILE A 58 12.67 11.18 1.37
CA ILE A 58 13.45 10.85 0.16
C ILE A 58 13.59 12.08 -0.75
N MET A 59 12.50 12.83 -0.96
CA MET A 59 12.53 14.05 -1.77
C MET A 59 13.45 15.11 -1.17
N MET A 60 13.38 15.35 0.14
CA MET A 60 14.28 16.29 0.83
C MET A 60 15.74 15.84 0.79
N ALA A 61 16.01 14.54 0.95
CA ALA A 61 17.35 13.98 0.83
C ALA A 61 17.92 14.15 -0.59
N SER A 62 17.07 14.09 -1.61
CA SER A 62 17.47 14.24 -3.01
C SER A 62 18.00 15.64 -3.35
N GLU A 63 17.56 16.68 -2.64
CA GLU A 63 18.05 18.05 -2.84
C GLU A 63 19.55 18.17 -2.53
N LYS A 64 20.03 17.34 -1.58
CA LYS A 64 21.42 17.33 -1.11
C LYS A 64 22.29 16.29 -1.82
N SER A 65 21.69 15.33 -2.53
CA SER A 65 22.39 14.21 -3.17
C SER A 65 22.16 14.18 -4.68
N TYR A 66 23.21 14.51 -5.44
CA TYR A 66 23.18 14.49 -6.91
C TYR A 66 22.75 13.11 -7.46
N THR A 67 23.29 12.03 -6.90
CA THR A 67 22.97 10.67 -7.31
C THR A 67 21.51 10.32 -7.07
N LEU A 68 20.97 10.64 -5.88
CA LEU A 68 19.58 10.34 -5.55
C LEU A 68 18.62 11.13 -6.46
N ARG A 69 18.91 12.41 -6.71
CA ARG A 69 18.14 13.21 -7.67
C ARG A 69 18.10 12.59 -9.07
N LYS A 70 19.24 12.10 -9.58
CA LYS A 70 19.29 11.43 -10.89
C LYS A 70 18.49 10.13 -10.92
N LEU A 71 18.47 9.36 -9.83
CA LEU A 71 17.65 8.15 -9.73
C LEU A 71 16.15 8.47 -9.73
N ILE A 72 15.72 9.51 -9.01
CA ILE A 72 14.32 9.96 -9.02
C ILE A 72 13.91 10.49 -10.39
N GLU A 73 14.76 11.28 -11.05
CA GLU A 73 14.55 11.74 -12.43
C GLU A 73 14.38 10.54 -13.39
N LYS A 74 15.24 9.53 -13.27
CA LYS A 74 15.16 8.31 -14.09
C LYS A 74 13.87 7.54 -13.82
N LEU A 75 13.50 7.32 -12.56
CA LEU A 75 12.26 6.67 -12.16
C LEU A 75 11.04 7.36 -12.81
N ARG A 76 10.97 8.69 -12.68
CA ARG A 76 9.88 9.50 -13.23
C ARG A 76 9.81 9.43 -14.76
N ASN A 77 10.95 9.53 -15.43
CA ASN A 77 11.01 9.42 -16.89
C ASN A 77 10.56 8.04 -17.36
N THR A 78 11.03 6.97 -16.72
CA THR A 78 10.61 5.59 -17.00
C THR A 78 9.11 5.41 -16.76
N TYR A 79 8.57 5.94 -15.67
CA TYR A 79 7.13 5.91 -15.38
C TYR A 79 6.30 6.56 -16.50
N TYR A 80 6.70 7.75 -16.97
CA TYR A 80 6.00 8.42 -18.07
C TYR A 80 6.15 7.70 -19.42
N MET A 81 7.29 7.04 -19.66
CA MET A 81 7.49 6.24 -20.88
C MET A 81 6.58 5.01 -20.92
N ILE A 82 6.36 4.35 -19.78
CA ILE A 82 5.49 3.17 -19.70
C ILE A 82 4.02 3.58 -19.92
N GLY A 83 3.65 4.80 -19.53
CA GLY A 83 2.33 5.35 -19.82
C GLY A 83 1.21 4.45 -19.30
N LEU A 84 1.09 4.31 -17.98
CA LEU A 84 -0.08 3.67 -17.38
C LEU A 84 -1.32 4.51 -17.72
N LYS A 85 -2.03 4.11 -18.78
CA LYS A 85 -3.39 4.57 -19.06
C LYS A 85 -4.27 4.10 -17.90
N LYS A 86 -5.01 5.05 -17.33
CA LYS A 86 -6.07 4.80 -16.35
C LYS A 86 -7.10 3.81 -16.88
#